data_AF-A0A352WRM1-F1
#
_entry.id   AF-A0A352WRM1-F1
#
_cell.length_a   1.000
_cell.length_b   1.000
_cell.length_c   1.000
_cell.angle_alpha   90.00
_cell.angle_beta   90.00
_cell.angle_gamma   90.00
#
_symmetry.space_group_name_H-M   'P 1'
#
loop_
_entity.id
_entity.type
_entity.pdbx_description
1 polymer ?
#
loop_
_entity_poly.entity_id
_entity_poly.type
_entity_poly.pdbx_seq_one_letter_code
_entity_poly.pdbx_strand_id
1 'polypeptide(L)'
;MGIAKRLTAVFIGMLVGGLNGADAQSTPFNAESRTFRNQGWTYAIGYHAFSARPDSVPAVYQTVRPSGTIDTLHAGTWGHAGNHALRLGIGYWGIARRPLIWDRWFIELQGTRNAATSTFDGLVANADSILQPNTLLDSGRSVVTTELTFKLQRAFEIKTDFFFEAQLGIGWDREWGGTFSRTGPDSLFVTRAAPATDRIALELGAGLGVRTRSGRYLRIHATYDGLQLAPLAEEGNGRVQWYEGHYQPWNLTLQWDLLRSKPLEDCAKPPSQDRPGEVLFGDQMQKDRRKQLKKQKRRAKKNRW
;
A
#
# COMPACT_ATOMS: atom_id res chain seq x y z
N MET A 1 7.54 -2.64 27.74
CA MET A 1 8.25 -2.68 26.44
C MET A 1 7.28 -3.15 25.36
N GLY A 2 6.83 -2.24 24.49
CA GLY A 2 5.66 -2.45 23.62
C GLY A 2 5.88 -3.43 22.47
N ILE A 3 4.79 -4.10 22.09
CA ILE A 3 4.65 -5.05 20.97
C ILE A 3 5.27 -4.50 19.67
N ALA A 4 5.19 -3.18 19.46
CA ALA A 4 5.82 -2.49 18.35
C ALA A 4 7.34 -2.70 18.24
N LYS A 5 8.11 -2.59 19.35
CA LYS A 5 9.57 -2.81 19.35
C LYS A 5 9.94 -4.27 19.04
N ARG A 6 9.10 -5.21 19.48
CA ARG A 6 9.27 -6.64 19.16
C ARG A 6 9.00 -6.93 17.69
N LEU A 7 7.97 -6.30 17.12
CA LEU A 7 7.70 -6.38 15.68
C LEU A 7 8.84 -5.79 14.86
N THR A 8 9.36 -4.60 15.20
CA THR A 8 10.49 -4.00 14.46
C THR A 8 11.72 -4.90 14.46
N ALA A 9 12.04 -5.53 15.59
CA ALA A 9 13.16 -6.46 15.71
C ALA A 9 12.95 -7.74 14.88
N VAL A 10 11.73 -8.28 14.85
CA VAL A 10 11.38 -9.44 14.00
C VAL A 10 11.45 -9.09 12.52
N PHE A 11 10.96 -7.91 12.13
CA PHE A 11 11.04 -7.42 10.75
C PHE A 11 12.48 -7.23 10.27
N ILE A 12 13.34 -6.62 11.09
CA ILE A 12 14.77 -6.45 10.77
C ILE A 12 15.48 -7.81 10.71
N GLY A 13 15.19 -8.72 11.64
CA GLY A 13 15.74 -10.08 11.62
C GLY A 13 15.34 -10.89 10.39
N MET A 14 14.09 -10.79 9.95
CA MET A 14 13.61 -11.46 8.73
C MET A 14 14.20 -10.82 7.44
N LEU A 15 14.32 -9.49 7.39
CA LEU A 15 14.93 -8.79 6.26
C LEU A 15 16.42 -9.16 6.11
N VAL A 16 17.19 -9.15 7.20
CA VAL A 16 18.63 -9.47 7.17
C VAL A 16 18.88 -10.97 6.99
N GLY A 17 18.01 -11.84 7.53
CA GLY A 17 18.09 -13.29 7.32
C GLY A 17 17.75 -13.72 5.90
N GLY A 18 16.73 -13.09 5.27
CA GLY A 18 16.29 -13.43 3.92
C GLY A 18 17.23 -12.95 2.81
N LEU A 19 17.96 -11.85 3.03
CA LEU A 19 18.89 -11.29 2.05
C LEU A 19 20.20 -12.10 1.90
N ASN A 20 20.62 -12.84 2.93
CA ASN A 20 21.89 -13.59 2.91
C ASN A 20 21.81 -14.97 2.24
N GLY A 21 20.63 -15.42 1.81
CA GLY A 21 20.43 -16.69 1.09
C GLY A 21 20.02 -16.54 -0.38
N ALA A 22 20.06 -15.33 -0.92
CA ALA A 22 19.52 -15.02 -2.24
C ALA A 22 20.48 -15.39 -3.38
N ASP A 23 20.71 -16.69 -3.59
CA ASP A 23 21.02 -17.17 -4.94
C ASP A 23 19.82 -16.88 -5.85
N ALA A 24 20.07 -16.67 -7.14
CA ALA A 24 19.07 -16.43 -8.19
C ALA A 24 18.21 -17.69 -8.44
N GLN A 25 17.48 -18.14 -7.42
CA GLN A 25 16.58 -19.26 -7.48
C GLN A 25 15.38 -18.91 -8.36
N SER A 26 14.93 -19.90 -9.14
CA SER A 26 13.69 -19.86 -9.88
C SER A 26 12.57 -19.36 -8.98
N THR A 27 11.88 -18.29 -9.38
CA THR A 27 10.72 -17.82 -8.62
C THR A 27 9.66 -18.92 -8.60
N PRO A 28 8.87 -19.08 -7.52
CA PRO A 28 7.82 -20.10 -7.45
C PRO A 28 6.76 -19.91 -8.57
N PHE A 29 6.75 -18.73 -9.19
CA PHE A 29 5.85 -18.34 -10.27
C PHE A 29 6.33 -18.75 -11.67
N ASN A 30 7.60 -19.11 -11.87
CA ASN A 30 8.16 -19.43 -13.19
C ASN A 30 7.48 -20.64 -13.84
N ALA A 31 7.06 -21.63 -13.04
CA ALA A 31 6.38 -22.83 -13.52
C ALA A 31 5.06 -22.53 -14.24
N GLU A 32 4.41 -21.40 -13.94
CA GLU A 32 3.09 -21.05 -14.46
C GLU A 32 3.13 -20.20 -15.73
N SER A 33 4.31 -19.70 -16.08
CA SER A 33 4.54 -18.83 -17.24
C SER A 33 4.16 -19.48 -18.58
N ARG A 34 4.04 -20.81 -18.64
CA ARG A 34 3.58 -21.54 -19.84
C ARG A 34 2.07 -21.38 -20.04
N THR A 35 1.28 -21.59 -18.99
CA THR A 35 -0.19 -21.68 -19.05
C THR A 35 -0.89 -20.36 -18.76
N PHE A 36 -0.29 -19.52 -17.91
CA PHE A 36 -0.86 -18.26 -17.49
C PHE A 36 -0.07 -17.07 -18.04
N ARG A 37 -0.76 -15.95 -18.21
CA ARG A 37 -0.10 -14.65 -18.40
C ARG A 37 0.59 -14.32 -17.09
N ASN A 38 1.75 -13.68 -17.18
CA ASN A 38 2.53 -13.21 -16.01
C ASN A 38 1.88 -11.99 -15.33
N GLN A 39 0.55 -11.92 -15.29
CA GLN A 39 -0.22 -10.82 -14.74
C GLN A 39 -1.63 -11.28 -14.34
N GLY A 40 -2.19 -10.63 -13.33
CA GLY A 40 -3.38 -11.09 -12.64
C GLY A 40 -4.14 -10.00 -11.89
N TRP A 41 -5.29 -10.39 -11.36
CA TRP A 41 -6.04 -9.59 -10.39
C TRP A 41 -5.71 -10.05 -8.98
N THR A 42 -5.78 -9.13 -8.03
CA THR A 42 -5.74 -9.41 -6.60
C THR A 42 -6.96 -8.82 -5.92
N TYR A 43 -7.49 -9.54 -4.95
CA TYR A 43 -8.59 -9.11 -4.09
C TYR A 43 -8.12 -9.18 -2.65
N ALA A 44 -8.33 -8.12 -1.89
CA ALA A 44 -7.83 -8.01 -0.53
C ALA A 44 -8.99 -7.77 0.45
N ILE A 45 -8.93 -8.47 1.58
CA ILE A 45 -9.71 -8.15 2.79
C ILE A 45 -8.75 -8.10 3.96
N GLY A 46 -8.95 -7.19 4.88
CA GLY A 46 -8.04 -7.03 5.99
C GLY A 46 -8.56 -6.17 7.10
N TYR A 47 -7.63 -5.91 8.00
CA TYR A 47 -7.80 -5.08 9.17
C TYR A 47 -6.83 -3.92 9.07
N HIS A 48 -7.34 -2.71 9.28
CA HIS A 48 -6.58 -1.48 9.38
C HIS A 48 -6.70 -0.96 10.81
N ALA A 49 -5.61 -0.47 11.38
CA ALA A 49 -5.65 0.19 12.68
C ALA A 49 -4.64 1.32 12.79
N PHE A 50 -4.99 2.32 13.58
CA PHE A 50 -4.12 3.42 13.94
C PHE A 50 -3.45 3.18 15.30
N SER A 51 -2.12 3.18 15.31
CA SER A 51 -1.35 3.22 16.55
C SER A 51 -0.98 4.67 16.86
N ALA A 52 -1.38 5.17 18.03
CA ALA A 52 -0.91 6.46 18.51
C ALA A 52 0.58 6.39 18.89
N ARG A 53 1.36 7.39 18.48
CA ARG A 53 2.80 7.51 18.78
C ARG A 53 3.23 8.97 18.95
N PRO A 54 3.38 9.45 20.20
CA PRO A 54 3.16 8.74 21.47
C PRO A 54 1.68 8.50 21.75
N ASP A 55 1.40 7.56 22.66
CA ASP A 55 0.05 7.26 23.18
C ASP A 55 -0.42 8.31 24.20
N SER A 56 0.51 9.06 24.79
CA SER A 56 0.20 10.23 25.61
C SER A 56 1.21 11.34 25.47
N VAL A 57 0.75 12.59 25.64
CA VAL A 57 1.58 13.80 25.57
C VAL A 57 1.23 14.70 26.76
N PRO A 58 2.21 15.10 27.60
CA PRO A 58 1.98 16.11 28.61
C PRO A 58 1.73 17.46 27.94
N ALA A 59 0.75 18.18 28.45
CA ALA A 59 0.28 19.42 27.86
C ALA A 59 0.24 20.53 28.92
N VAL A 60 0.97 21.60 28.65
CA VAL A 60 0.95 22.82 29.45
C VAL A 60 0.85 24.01 28.51
N TYR A 61 -0.25 24.75 28.58
CA TYR A 61 -0.50 25.91 27.73
C TYR A 61 -0.99 27.08 28.57
N GLN A 62 -0.55 28.29 28.23
CA GLN A 62 -1.06 29.54 28.77
C GLN A 62 -1.83 30.25 27.66
N THR A 63 -3.10 30.51 27.88
CA THR A 63 -3.89 31.38 26.99
C THR A 63 -3.72 32.83 27.42
N VAL A 64 -3.54 33.71 26.44
CA VAL A 64 -3.36 35.14 26.64
C VAL A 64 -4.56 35.84 26.04
N ARG A 65 -5.23 36.69 26.81
CA ARG A 65 -6.33 37.52 26.28
C ARG A 65 -5.81 38.44 25.16
N PRO A 66 -6.70 38.95 24.30
CA PRO A 66 -6.37 40.03 23.37
C PRO A 66 -5.76 41.28 24.04
N SER A 67 -5.96 41.45 25.36
CA SER A 67 -5.35 42.49 26.20
C SER A 67 -3.89 42.25 26.60
N GLY A 68 -3.30 41.10 26.24
CA GLY A 68 -1.91 40.74 26.60
C GLY A 68 -1.74 40.18 28.01
N THR A 69 -2.83 40.01 28.77
CA THR A 69 -2.83 39.40 30.11
C THR A 69 -2.98 37.88 30.02
N ILE A 70 -2.19 37.12 30.78
CA ILE A 70 -2.32 35.67 30.93
C ILE A 70 -3.65 35.37 31.63
N ASP A 71 -4.52 34.58 31.00
CA ASP A 71 -5.92 34.37 31.43
C ASP A 71 -6.19 32.95 31.92
N THR A 72 -5.53 31.94 31.34
CA THR A 72 -5.84 30.54 31.68
C THR A 72 -4.61 29.65 31.56
N LEU A 73 -4.24 28.95 32.64
CA LEU A 73 -3.23 27.88 32.62
C LEU A 73 -3.94 26.53 32.48
N HIS A 74 -3.56 25.80 31.44
CA HIS A 74 -3.93 24.41 31.22
C HIS A 74 -2.75 23.53 31.59
N ALA A 75 -2.95 22.54 32.45
CA ALA A 75 -1.92 21.57 32.80
C ALA A 75 -2.55 20.18 32.90
N GLY A 76 -2.11 19.26 32.06
CA GLY A 76 -2.68 17.92 32.02
C GLY A 76 -1.95 17.00 31.06
N THR A 77 -2.60 15.90 30.71
CA THR A 77 -2.07 14.91 29.78
C THR A 77 -3.10 14.62 28.70
N TRP A 78 -2.67 14.61 27.45
CA TRP A 78 -3.44 14.03 26.36
C TRP A 78 -3.20 12.54 26.27
N GLY A 79 -4.26 11.75 26.22
CA GLY A 79 -4.27 10.35 25.80
C GLY A 79 -4.77 10.23 24.37
N HIS A 80 -4.12 9.41 23.56
CA HIS A 80 -4.44 9.22 22.14
C HIS A 80 -4.79 7.75 21.87
N ALA A 81 -5.96 7.54 21.27
CA ALA A 81 -6.43 6.22 20.90
C ALA A 81 -6.84 6.21 19.43
N GLY A 82 -6.17 5.36 18.64
CA GLY A 82 -6.56 5.10 17.26
C GLY A 82 -7.61 3.99 17.20
N ASN A 83 -8.54 4.11 16.26
CA ASN A 83 -9.53 3.07 16.04
C ASN A 83 -9.03 2.05 15.01
N HIS A 84 -9.81 0.97 14.89
CA HIS A 84 -9.64 -0.05 13.89
C HIS A 84 -10.84 -0.15 12.96
N ALA A 85 -10.59 -0.64 11.75
CA ALA A 85 -11.61 -0.81 10.74
C ALA A 85 -11.31 -1.99 9.82
N LEU A 86 -12.35 -2.45 9.13
CA LEU A 86 -12.18 -3.34 8.00
C LEU A 86 -11.48 -2.59 6.86
N ARG A 87 -10.67 -3.32 6.11
CA ARG A 87 -10.00 -2.86 4.90
C ARG A 87 -10.37 -3.79 3.75
N LEU A 88 -10.77 -3.21 2.63
CA LEU A 88 -11.14 -3.96 1.43
C LEU A 88 -10.36 -3.39 0.25
N GLY A 89 -9.96 -4.23 -0.68
CA GLY A 89 -9.18 -3.77 -1.83
C GLY A 89 -9.29 -4.66 -3.04
N ILE A 90 -8.98 -4.05 -4.18
CA ILE A 90 -8.80 -4.72 -5.45
C ILE A 90 -7.55 -4.17 -6.11
N GLY A 91 -6.82 -5.01 -6.81
CA GLY A 91 -5.62 -4.59 -7.49
C GLY A 91 -5.25 -5.45 -8.67
N TYR A 92 -4.22 -5.01 -9.35
CA TYR A 92 -3.64 -5.68 -10.49
C TYR A 92 -2.16 -5.91 -10.24
N TRP A 93 -1.65 -7.05 -10.67
CA TRP A 93 -0.26 -7.41 -10.42
C TRP A 93 0.38 -8.11 -11.60
N GLY A 94 1.70 -8.10 -11.60
CA GLY A 94 2.49 -8.74 -12.64
C GLY A 94 3.81 -9.29 -12.13
N ILE A 95 4.31 -10.30 -12.82
CA ILE A 95 5.61 -10.93 -12.57
C ILE A 95 6.63 -10.30 -13.51
N ALA A 96 7.73 -9.83 -12.94
CA ALA A 96 8.86 -9.30 -13.69
C ALA A 96 9.52 -10.41 -14.52
N ARG A 97 9.78 -10.13 -15.82
CA ARG A 97 10.37 -11.13 -16.73
C ARG A 97 11.83 -11.48 -16.38
N ARG A 98 12.56 -10.54 -15.77
CA ARG A 98 13.97 -10.67 -15.37
C ARG A 98 14.17 -9.96 -14.03
N PRO A 99 13.82 -10.60 -12.91
CA PRO A 99 13.89 -9.95 -11.61
C PRO A 99 15.35 -9.86 -11.14
N LEU A 100 15.84 -8.64 -10.94
CA LEU A 100 17.14 -8.39 -10.30
C LEU A 100 17.00 -8.48 -8.77
N ILE A 101 16.09 -7.68 -8.22
CA ILE A 101 15.81 -7.59 -6.78
C ILE A 101 14.36 -8.01 -6.53
N TRP A 102 13.41 -7.32 -7.17
CA TRP A 102 11.98 -7.56 -7.03
C TRP A 102 11.46 -8.51 -8.11
N ASP A 103 10.56 -9.43 -7.73
CA ASP A 103 9.97 -10.39 -8.65
C ASP A 103 8.59 -10.01 -9.16
N ARG A 104 7.86 -9.16 -8.40
CA ARG A 104 6.51 -8.74 -8.75
C ARG A 104 6.27 -7.28 -8.44
N TRP A 105 5.30 -6.74 -9.16
CA TRP A 105 4.75 -5.41 -8.94
C TRP A 105 3.23 -5.49 -8.80
N PHE A 106 2.66 -4.58 -8.01
CA PHE A 106 1.24 -4.48 -7.73
C PHE A 106 0.79 -3.02 -7.83
N ILE A 107 -0.42 -2.82 -8.32
CA ILE A 107 -1.18 -1.58 -8.21
C ILE A 107 -2.49 -1.94 -7.52
N GLU A 108 -2.74 -1.41 -6.33
CA GLU A 108 -3.93 -1.75 -5.55
C GLU A 108 -4.67 -0.50 -5.10
N LEU A 109 -5.99 -0.52 -5.21
CA LEU A 109 -6.88 0.45 -4.62
C LEU A 109 -7.57 -0.20 -3.42
N GLN A 110 -7.44 0.42 -2.26
CA GLN A 110 -8.00 -0.06 -1.01
C GLN A 110 -8.88 1.00 -0.36
N GLY A 111 -9.90 0.55 0.36
CA GLY A 111 -10.84 1.38 1.10
C GLY A 111 -10.89 0.93 2.56
N THR A 112 -10.81 1.90 3.47
CA THR A 112 -10.99 1.68 4.91
C THR A 112 -11.71 2.87 5.54
N ARG A 113 -11.88 2.85 6.86
CA ARG A 113 -12.46 3.94 7.63
C ARG A 113 -11.48 4.36 8.72
N ASN A 114 -11.03 5.60 8.65
CA ASN A 114 -10.14 6.16 9.66
C ASN A 114 -10.97 6.76 10.78
N ALA A 115 -10.59 6.48 12.02
CA ALA A 115 -11.17 7.09 13.21
C ALA A 115 -10.12 7.14 14.32
N ALA A 116 -10.11 8.21 15.11
CA ALA A 116 -9.23 8.35 16.26
C ALA A 116 -9.84 9.34 17.26
N THR A 117 -9.45 9.19 18.52
CA THR A 117 -9.91 10.00 19.63
C THR A 117 -8.72 10.44 20.48
N SER A 118 -8.70 11.71 20.87
CA SER A 118 -7.75 12.24 21.84
C SER A 118 -8.51 12.79 23.04
N THR A 119 -8.12 12.37 24.25
CA THR A 119 -8.73 12.82 25.51
C THR A 119 -7.70 13.63 26.29
N PHE A 120 -8.04 14.85 26.65
CA PHE A 120 -7.28 15.62 27.61
C PHE A 120 -7.86 15.39 29.00
N ASP A 121 -7.00 14.97 29.92
CA ASP A 121 -7.31 14.87 31.35
C ASP A 121 -6.38 15.79 32.12
N GLY A 122 -6.93 16.82 32.77
CA GLY A 122 -6.10 17.81 33.43
C GLY A 122 -6.85 18.84 34.25
N LEU A 123 -6.11 19.86 34.64
CA LEU A 123 -6.59 21.01 35.38
C LEU A 123 -6.61 22.24 34.47
N VAL A 124 -7.67 23.02 34.58
CA VAL A 124 -7.84 24.27 33.85
C VAL A 124 -8.19 25.37 34.85
N ALA A 125 -7.43 26.47 34.80
CA ALA A 125 -7.74 27.64 35.61
C ALA A 125 -9.08 28.25 35.15
N ASN A 126 -9.96 28.67 36.06
CA ASN A 126 -11.13 29.48 35.69
C ASN A 126 -10.75 30.99 35.72
N ALA A 127 -11.70 31.88 35.42
CA ALA A 127 -11.50 33.34 35.46
C ALA A 127 -10.93 33.87 36.80
N ASP A 128 -11.17 33.13 37.90
CA ASP A 128 -10.64 33.42 39.23
C ASP A 128 -9.28 32.74 39.54
N SER A 129 -8.60 32.20 38.52
CA SER A 129 -7.33 31.45 38.63
C SER A 129 -7.39 30.17 39.47
N ILE A 130 -8.59 29.63 39.73
CA ILE A 130 -8.79 28.36 40.44
C ILE A 130 -8.68 27.21 39.45
N LEU A 131 -7.78 26.26 39.71
CA LEU A 131 -7.63 25.04 38.90
C LEU A 131 -8.79 24.07 39.16
N GLN A 132 -9.59 23.79 38.13
CA GLN A 132 -10.66 22.80 38.16
C GLN A 132 -10.34 21.61 37.26
N PRO A 133 -10.69 20.37 37.69
CA PRO A 133 -10.54 19.20 36.85
C PRO A 133 -11.44 19.33 35.64
N ASN A 134 -10.85 19.02 34.49
CA ASN A 134 -11.50 19.23 33.22
C ASN A 134 -11.09 18.13 32.25
N THR A 135 -12.07 17.65 31.50
CA THR A 135 -11.88 16.63 30.48
C THR A 135 -12.36 17.16 29.14
N LEU A 136 -11.48 17.12 28.14
CA LEU A 136 -11.83 17.49 26.79
C LEU A 136 -11.64 16.29 25.86
N LEU A 137 -12.66 16.00 25.06
CA LEU A 137 -12.64 14.89 24.11
C LEU A 137 -12.68 15.43 22.70
N ASP A 138 -11.64 15.08 21.96
CA ASP A 138 -11.46 15.32 20.54
C ASP A 138 -11.69 14.01 19.77
N SER A 139 -12.64 13.98 18.85
CA SER A 139 -12.98 12.77 18.09
C SER A 139 -13.13 13.02 16.61
N GLY A 140 -12.31 12.32 15.82
CA GLY A 140 -12.22 12.46 14.37
C GLY A 140 -12.64 11.19 13.69
N ARG A 141 -13.25 11.31 12.51
CA ARG A 141 -13.56 10.16 11.66
C ARG A 141 -13.67 10.56 10.20
N SER A 142 -13.21 9.68 9.31
CA SER A 142 -13.55 9.71 7.89
C SER A 142 -14.79 8.84 7.63
N VAL A 143 -15.50 9.12 6.53
CA VAL A 143 -16.54 8.23 6.02
C VAL A 143 -15.87 7.06 5.30
N VAL A 144 -14.93 7.39 4.39
CA VAL A 144 -14.07 6.45 3.69
C VAL A 144 -12.70 7.07 3.52
N THR A 145 -11.66 6.26 3.71
CA THR A 145 -10.29 6.56 3.29
C THR A 145 -9.94 5.65 2.13
N THR A 146 -9.55 6.23 1.01
CA THR A 146 -9.07 5.50 -0.17
C THR A 146 -7.56 5.55 -0.24
N GLU A 147 -6.93 4.43 -0.49
CA GLU A 147 -5.47 4.29 -0.59
C GLU A 147 -5.12 3.64 -1.93
N LEU A 148 -4.39 4.36 -2.76
CA LEU A 148 -3.85 3.87 -4.02
C LEU A 148 -2.37 3.57 -3.83
N THR A 149 -2.00 2.30 -4.00
CA THR A 149 -0.65 1.82 -3.70
C THR A 149 0.02 1.25 -4.94
N PHE A 150 1.30 1.53 -5.09
CA PHE A 150 2.20 0.81 -5.96
C PHE A 150 3.20 0.04 -5.10
N LYS A 151 3.24 -1.29 -5.25
CA LYS A 151 4.08 -2.16 -4.41
C LYS A 151 5.01 -3.00 -5.28
N LEU A 152 6.21 -3.21 -4.78
CA LEU A 152 7.19 -4.15 -5.27
C LEU A 152 7.37 -5.24 -4.22
N GLN A 153 7.38 -6.49 -4.68
CA GLN A 153 7.48 -7.64 -3.79
C GLN A 153 8.55 -8.61 -4.27
N ARG A 154 9.09 -9.34 -3.29
CA ARG A 154 10.06 -10.41 -3.50
C ARG A 154 9.64 -11.61 -2.68
N ALA A 155 9.40 -12.74 -3.35
CA ALA A 155 9.13 -14.01 -2.71
C ALA A 155 10.43 -14.81 -2.45
N PHE A 156 10.43 -15.55 -1.36
CA PHE A 156 11.44 -16.52 -0.96
C PHE A 156 10.71 -17.84 -0.68
N GLU A 157 10.99 -18.87 -1.47
CA GLU A 157 10.37 -20.17 -1.29
C GLU A 157 10.87 -20.83 -0.01
N ILE A 158 9.96 -21.19 0.90
CA ILE A 158 10.28 -21.90 2.15
C ILE A 158 10.21 -23.41 1.91
N LYS A 159 9.16 -23.83 1.21
CA LYS A 159 8.85 -25.21 0.84
C LYS A 159 8.01 -25.17 -0.43
N THR A 160 7.90 -26.31 -1.12
CA THR A 160 6.95 -26.47 -2.24
C THR A 160 5.60 -25.84 -1.91
N ASP A 161 5.17 -24.92 -2.77
CA ASP A 161 3.94 -24.12 -2.68
C ASP A 161 3.86 -23.06 -1.57
N PHE A 162 4.82 -22.99 -0.64
CA PHE A 162 4.86 -21.99 0.45
C PHE A 162 6.02 -21.02 0.30
N PHE A 163 5.74 -19.72 0.41
CA PHE A 163 6.74 -18.67 0.28
C PHE A 163 6.56 -17.57 1.31
N PHE A 164 7.67 -16.96 1.70
CA PHE A 164 7.71 -15.69 2.42
C PHE A 164 7.84 -14.54 1.43
N GLU A 165 7.30 -13.36 1.77
CA GLU A 165 7.38 -12.18 0.93
C GLU A 165 7.91 -10.99 1.72
N ALA A 166 8.80 -10.22 1.09
CA ALA A 166 9.12 -8.86 1.48
C ALA A 166 8.45 -7.88 0.52
N GLN A 167 7.97 -6.76 1.06
CA GLN A 167 7.30 -5.69 0.30
C GLN A 167 7.93 -4.33 0.57
N LEU A 168 8.06 -3.56 -0.50
CA LEU A 168 8.29 -2.13 -0.50
C LEU A 168 7.22 -1.47 -1.37
N GLY A 169 6.60 -0.39 -0.91
CA GLY A 169 5.59 0.31 -1.69
C GLY A 169 5.55 1.80 -1.46
N ILE A 170 4.80 2.48 -2.31
CA ILE A 170 4.40 3.87 -2.15
C ILE A 170 2.88 3.94 -2.24
N GLY A 171 2.25 4.55 -1.25
CA GLY A 171 0.82 4.74 -1.13
C GLY A 171 0.45 6.22 -1.23
N TRP A 172 -0.67 6.50 -1.89
CA TRP A 172 -1.35 7.79 -1.81
C TRP A 172 -2.70 7.59 -1.14
N ASP A 173 -2.89 8.24 0.01
CA ASP A 173 -4.11 8.16 0.81
C ASP A 173 -4.92 9.43 0.68
N ARG A 174 -6.24 9.26 0.59
CA ARG A 174 -7.20 10.36 0.60
C ARG A 174 -8.39 10.06 1.51
N GLU A 175 -8.67 10.99 2.40
CA GLU A 175 -9.80 10.92 3.32
C GLU A 175 -11.02 11.66 2.76
N TRP A 176 -12.19 11.00 2.79
CA TRP A 176 -13.45 11.53 2.29
C TRP A 176 -14.46 11.69 3.42
N GLY A 177 -15.15 12.84 3.45
CA GLY A 177 -16.17 13.14 4.45
C GLY A 177 -15.61 13.19 5.87
N GLY A 178 -14.40 13.74 6.04
CA GLY A 178 -13.79 13.95 7.35
C GLY A 178 -14.70 14.79 8.24
N THR A 179 -15.02 14.28 9.43
CA THR A 179 -15.74 15.02 10.47
C THR A 179 -14.88 15.08 11.71
N PHE A 180 -14.78 16.28 12.28
CA PHE A 180 -14.03 16.58 13.47
C PHE A 180 -14.99 17.18 14.48
N SER A 181 -15.06 16.61 15.68
CA SER A 181 -15.83 17.17 16.77
C SER A 181 -14.99 17.24 18.03
N ARG A 182 -15.21 18.31 18.78
CA ARG A 182 -14.65 18.55 20.10
C ARG A 182 -15.79 18.71 21.08
N THR A 183 -15.67 18.07 22.23
CA THR A 183 -16.67 18.08 23.31
C THR A 183 -15.98 18.38 24.63
N GLY A 184 -16.56 19.28 25.42
CA GLY A 184 -15.93 19.86 26.61
C GLY A 184 -15.89 21.40 26.50
N PRO A 185 -15.20 22.08 27.42
CA PRO A 185 -15.08 23.53 27.42
C PRO A 185 -14.08 24.01 26.37
N ASP A 186 -14.51 23.92 25.11
CA ASP A 186 -13.75 24.25 23.89
C ASP A 186 -13.25 25.70 23.87
N SER A 187 -14.01 26.64 24.45
CA SER A 187 -13.67 28.07 24.50
C SER A 187 -12.36 28.39 25.22
N LEU A 188 -11.80 27.43 25.97
CA LEU A 188 -10.55 27.58 26.70
C LEU A 188 -9.34 27.07 25.89
N PHE A 189 -9.53 26.49 24.70
CA PHE A 189 -8.47 25.92 23.90
C PHE A 189 -8.37 26.62 22.54
N VAL A 190 -7.16 26.68 21.98
CA VAL A 190 -6.95 27.21 20.63
C VAL A 190 -7.58 26.26 19.62
N THR A 191 -8.32 26.82 18.65
CA THR A 191 -8.88 26.07 17.53
C THR A 191 -7.73 25.68 16.59
N ARG A 192 -7.66 24.39 16.21
CA ARG A 192 -6.69 23.91 15.23
C ARG A 192 -7.30 23.85 13.83
N ALA A 193 -6.44 23.99 12.82
CA ALA A 193 -6.83 23.73 11.44
C ALA A 193 -7.28 22.28 11.26
N ALA A 194 -8.16 22.05 10.28
CA ALA A 194 -8.59 20.70 9.93
C ALA A 194 -7.37 19.88 9.44
N PRO A 195 -7.24 18.61 9.84
CA PRO A 195 -6.20 17.72 9.36
C PRO A 195 -6.09 17.63 7.83
N ALA A 196 -4.87 17.43 7.34
CA ALA A 196 -4.62 17.18 5.93
C ALA A 196 -5.33 15.90 5.47
N THR A 197 -6.10 16.02 4.38
CA THR A 197 -6.89 14.92 3.81
C THR A 197 -6.11 14.04 2.85
N ASP A 198 -5.01 14.55 2.29
CA ASP A 198 -4.18 13.86 1.29
C ASP A 198 -2.79 13.55 1.86
N ARG A 199 -2.30 12.32 1.59
CA ARG A 199 -1.05 11.83 2.17
C ARG A 199 -0.30 10.95 1.19
N ILE A 200 1.02 10.92 1.31
CA ILE A 200 1.88 9.98 0.59
C ILE A 200 2.67 9.18 1.63
N ALA A 201 2.66 7.87 1.54
CA ALA A 201 3.35 6.98 2.46
C ALA A 201 4.33 6.07 1.73
N LEU A 202 5.49 5.84 2.33
CA LEU A 202 6.37 4.73 1.97
C LEU A 202 5.96 3.52 2.81
N GLU A 203 5.41 2.52 2.15
CA GLU A 203 4.96 1.28 2.78
C GLU A 203 6.09 0.25 2.84
N LEU A 204 6.23 -0.36 4.00
CA LEU A 204 7.05 -1.55 4.19
C LEU A 204 6.14 -2.68 4.65
N GLY A 205 6.46 -3.90 4.27
CA GLY A 205 5.74 -5.02 4.81
C GLY A 205 6.38 -6.36 4.53
N ALA A 206 5.80 -7.37 5.14
CA ALA A 206 6.17 -8.74 4.92
C ALA A 206 4.94 -9.63 5.03
N GLY A 207 5.02 -10.78 4.36
CA GLY A 207 3.90 -11.70 4.31
C GLY A 207 4.31 -13.15 4.12
N LEU A 208 3.31 -14.00 4.21
CA LEU A 208 3.40 -15.42 3.88
C LEU A 208 2.36 -15.71 2.81
N GLY A 209 2.73 -16.53 1.84
CA GLY A 209 1.81 -16.98 0.82
C GLY A 209 1.90 -18.45 0.54
N VAL A 210 0.79 -18.96 0.03
CA VAL A 210 0.63 -20.34 -0.38
C VAL A 210 0.02 -20.39 -1.78
N ARG A 211 0.56 -21.24 -2.63
CA ARG A 211 -0.04 -21.61 -3.90
C ARG A 211 -1.13 -22.63 -3.64
N THR A 212 -2.37 -22.25 -3.92
CA THR A 212 -3.53 -23.11 -3.66
C THR A 212 -3.85 -24.00 -4.85
N ARG A 213 -3.75 -23.44 -6.06
CA ARG A 213 -3.95 -24.10 -7.35
C ARG A 213 -3.09 -23.42 -8.40
N SER A 214 -2.98 -24.02 -9.57
CA SER A 214 -2.28 -23.37 -10.68
C SER A 214 -2.91 -22.01 -11.01
N GLY A 215 -2.10 -20.96 -11.00
CA GLY A 215 -2.50 -19.58 -11.23
C GLY A 215 -3.19 -18.91 -10.05
N ARG A 216 -3.26 -19.54 -8.87
CA ARG A 216 -4.00 -19.02 -7.71
C ARG A 216 -3.16 -19.04 -6.44
N TYR A 217 -3.01 -17.87 -5.85
CA TYR A 217 -2.22 -17.68 -4.63
C TYR A 217 -3.06 -17.05 -3.54
N LEU A 218 -2.83 -17.51 -2.32
CA LEU A 218 -3.42 -16.93 -1.12
C LEU A 218 -2.29 -16.38 -0.27
N ARG A 219 -2.40 -15.13 0.16
CA ARG A 219 -1.33 -14.45 0.89
C ARG A 219 -1.85 -13.69 2.08
N ILE A 220 -1.12 -13.71 3.19
CA ILE A 220 -1.36 -12.87 4.34
C ILE A 220 -0.19 -11.90 4.41
N HIS A 221 -0.50 -10.61 4.47
CA HIS A 221 0.50 -9.56 4.39
C HIS A 221 0.29 -8.52 5.49
N ALA A 222 1.33 -8.24 6.26
CA ALA A 222 1.36 -7.16 7.22
C ALA A 222 2.08 -5.96 6.59
N THR A 223 1.39 -4.83 6.45
CA THR A 223 2.00 -3.58 5.98
C THR A 223 2.01 -2.52 7.06
N TYR A 224 3.04 -1.69 7.01
CA TYR A 224 3.27 -0.59 7.93
C TYR A 224 3.84 0.57 7.14
N ASP A 225 3.34 1.77 7.40
CA ASP A 225 3.82 2.97 6.71
C ASP A 225 5.13 3.43 7.36
N GLY A 226 6.26 3.04 6.78
CA GLY A 226 7.60 3.34 7.29
C GLY A 226 7.87 4.83 7.44
N LEU A 227 7.45 5.59 6.43
CA LEU A 227 7.59 7.04 6.36
C LEU A 227 6.31 7.61 5.78
N GLN A 228 5.76 8.66 6.37
CA GLN A 228 4.63 9.37 5.81
C GLN A 228 5.04 10.80 5.51
N LEU A 229 4.51 11.34 4.42
CA LEU A 229 4.66 12.71 3.97
C LEU A 229 3.27 13.27 3.72
N ALA A 230 2.96 14.39 4.37
CA ALA A 230 1.70 15.09 4.22
C ALA A 230 2.04 16.46 3.65
N PRO A 231 2.10 16.59 2.31
CA PRO A 231 2.64 17.79 1.65
C PRO A 231 1.82 19.07 1.93
N LEU A 232 0.59 18.92 2.43
CA LEU A 232 -0.32 20.00 2.79
C LEU A 232 -0.55 20.13 4.31
N ALA A 233 0.20 19.41 5.14
CA ALA A 233 0.07 19.51 6.59
C ALA A 233 0.82 20.74 7.13
N GLU A 234 0.19 21.47 8.04
CA GLU A 234 0.71 22.70 8.65
C GLU A 234 2.04 22.48 9.38
N GLU A 235 2.22 21.32 10.04
CA GLU A 235 3.42 21.00 10.82
C GLU A 235 4.41 20.08 10.08
N GLY A 236 4.17 19.73 8.81
CA GLY A 236 5.14 19.05 7.93
C GLY A 236 5.62 17.65 8.34
N ASN A 237 5.21 17.11 9.50
CA ASN A 237 5.72 15.86 10.07
C ASN A 237 5.18 14.57 9.42
N GLY A 238 4.29 14.69 8.43
CA GLY A 238 3.84 13.61 7.56
C GLY A 238 2.96 12.51 8.17
N ARG A 239 3.03 12.26 9.48
CA ARG A 239 2.15 11.35 10.23
C ARG A 239 0.70 11.79 10.21
N VAL A 240 -0.24 10.86 10.42
CA VAL A 240 -1.67 11.19 10.61
C VAL A 240 -1.83 12.05 11.84
N GLN A 241 -1.80 13.36 11.62
CA GLN A 241 -1.93 14.36 12.63
C GLN A 241 -3.40 14.68 12.79
N TRP A 242 -4.01 14.05 13.78
CA TRP A 242 -5.38 14.32 14.18
C TRP A 242 -5.33 14.82 15.61
N TYR A 243 -5.75 16.06 15.83
CA TYR A 243 -5.68 16.73 17.13
C TYR A 243 -4.23 16.90 17.60
N GLU A 244 -3.98 16.71 18.89
CA GLU A 244 -2.66 16.65 19.50
C GLU A 244 -1.95 15.30 19.22
N GLY A 245 -2.68 14.31 18.69
CA GLY A 245 -2.21 12.97 18.45
C GLY A 245 -1.53 12.78 17.09
N HIS A 246 -0.48 11.96 17.09
CA HIS A 246 0.16 11.48 15.86
C HIS A 246 -0.13 9.99 15.73
N TYR A 247 -0.78 9.60 14.64
CA TYR A 247 -1.18 8.23 14.38
C TYR A 247 -0.39 7.61 13.24
N GLN A 248 -0.09 6.33 13.42
CA GLN A 248 0.67 5.52 12.50
C GLN A 248 -0.21 4.33 12.07
N PRO A 249 -0.64 4.26 10.81
CA PRO A 249 -1.39 3.12 10.30
C PRO A 249 -0.53 1.88 10.18
N TRP A 250 -1.19 0.76 10.40
CA TRP A 250 -0.71 -0.56 10.05
C TRP A 250 -1.88 -1.40 9.55
N ASN A 251 -1.59 -2.31 8.63
CA ASN A 251 -2.59 -3.17 8.02
C ASN A 251 -2.19 -4.63 8.11
N LEU A 252 -3.20 -5.49 8.23
CA LEU A 252 -3.07 -6.92 8.04
C LEU A 252 -4.10 -7.36 7.00
N THR A 253 -3.63 -7.79 5.83
CA THR A 253 -4.50 -8.10 4.69
C THR A 253 -4.31 -9.54 4.22
N LEU A 254 -5.42 -10.25 4.03
CA LEU A 254 -5.52 -11.48 3.27
C LEU A 254 -5.80 -11.13 1.80
N GLN A 255 -4.93 -11.59 0.91
CA GLN A 255 -4.96 -11.32 -0.53
C GLN A 255 -5.16 -12.62 -1.31
N TRP A 256 -6.12 -12.61 -2.24
CA TRP A 256 -6.32 -13.67 -3.23
C TRP A 256 -5.85 -13.20 -4.60
N ASP A 257 -4.79 -13.81 -5.09
CA ASP A 257 -4.27 -13.51 -6.41
C ASP A 257 -4.69 -14.54 -7.43
N LEU A 258 -5.10 -14.04 -8.59
CA LEU A 258 -5.59 -14.82 -9.71
C LEU A 258 -4.84 -14.40 -10.97
N LEU A 259 -3.92 -15.25 -11.43
CA LEU A 259 -3.27 -15.08 -12.72
C LEU A 259 -4.29 -15.26 -13.86
N ARG A 260 -4.16 -14.43 -14.89
CA ARG A 260 -5.00 -14.54 -16.08
C ARG A 260 -4.50 -15.72 -16.92
N SER A 261 -5.40 -16.61 -17.33
CA SER A 261 -5.05 -17.66 -18.29
C SER A 261 -4.56 -17.06 -19.60
N LYS A 262 -3.61 -17.72 -20.27
CA LYS A 262 -3.37 -17.42 -21.67
C LYS A 262 -4.58 -17.88 -22.47
N PRO A 263 -4.97 -17.13 -23.53
CA PRO A 263 -5.93 -17.66 -24.47
C PRO A 263 -5.39 -18.98 -25.02
N LEU A 264 -6.27 -19.95 -25.21
CA LEU A 264 -5.92 -21.17 -25.94
C LEU A 264 -5.32 -20.73 -27.28
N GLU A 265 -4.12 -21.19 -27.59
CA GLU A 265 -3.51 -20.96 -28.89
C GLU A 265 -4.46 -21.58 -29.93
N ASP A 266 -5.08 -20.71 -30.72
CA ASP A 266 -5.93 -21.14 -31.82
C ASP A 266 -5.01 -21.79 -32.86
N CYS A 267 -5.02 -23.12 -32.93
CA CYS A 267 -4.19 -23.90 -33.87
C CYS A 267 -4.42 -23.51 -35.34
N ALA A 268 -5.48 -22.75 -35.64
CA ALA A 268 -5.77 -22.22 -36.96
C ALA A 268 -5.10 -20.86 -37.26
N LYS A 269 -4.55 -20.16 -36.25
CA LYS A 269 -3.81 -18.91 -36.48
C LYS A 269 -2.34 -19.18 -36.75
N PRO A 270 -1.77 -18.63 -37.83
CA PRO A 270 -0.33 -18.74 -38.06
C PRO A 270 0.43 -18.15 -36.86
N PRO A 271 1.54 -18.77 -36.43
CA PRO A 271 2.28 -18.32 -35.27
C PRO A 271 2.69 -16.85 -35.43
N SER A 272 2.57 -16.08 -34.35
CA SER A 272 2.99 -14.68 -34.32
C SER A 272 4.48 -14.57 -34.65
N GLN A 273 4.87 -13.53 -35.40
CA GLN A 273 6.25 -13.27 -35.83
C GLN A 273 7.27 -13.23 -34.68
N ASP A 274 6.83 -13.07 -33.43
CA ASP A 274 7.66 -13.07 -32.22
C ASP A 274 8.20 -14.45 -31.79
N ARG A 275 7.87 -15.54 -32.51
CA ARG A 275 8.43 -16.89 -32.27
C ARG A 275 9.20 -17.40 -33.50
N PRO A 276 10.48 -16.99 -33.67
CA PRO A 276 11.27 -17.37 -34.85
C PRO A 276 11.56 -18.87 -34.97
N GLY A 277 11.43 -19.66 -33.89
CA GLY A 277 11.64 -21.11 -33.90
C GLY A 277 10.46 -21.95 -34.40
N GLU A 278 9.24 -21.40 -34.44
CA GLU A 278 8.03 -22.13 -34.89
C GLU A 278 7.67 -21.81 -36.35
N VAL A 279 8.35 -20.82 -36.95
CA VAL A 279 8.21 -20.45 -38.36
C VAL A 279 9.25 -21.22 -39.17
N LEU A 280 9.14 -22.55 -39.20
CA LEU A 280 10.13 -23.45 -39.84
C LEU A 280 10.41 -23.12 -41.32
N PHE A 281 9.52 -22.40 -42.00
CA PHE A 281 9.69 -22.07 -43.43
C PHE A 281 9.21 -20.66 -43.85
N GLY A 282 8.73 -19.82 -42.94
CA GLY A 282 7.96 -18.61 -43.32
C GLY A 282 8.74 -17.59 -44.16
N ASP A 283 9.91 -17.18 -43.71
CA ASP A 283 10.68 -16.11 -44.38
C ASP A 283 11.27 -16.56 -45.72
N GLN A 284 11.80 -17.78 -45.78
CA GLN A 284 12.35 -18.36 -47.00
C GLN A 284 11.24 -18.62 -48.03
N MET A 285 10.12 -19.23 -47.60
CA MET A 285 9.00 -19.57 -48.48
C MET A 285 8.27 -18.31 -48.97
N GLN A 286 8.14 -17.26 -48.16
CA GLN A 286 7.61 -15.98 -48.61
C GLN A 286 8.50 -15.30 -49.66
N LYS A 287 9.83 -15.34 -49.46
CA LYS A 287 10.81 -14.83 -50.44
C LYS A 287 10.74 -15.60 -51.76
N ASP A 288 10.62 -16.93 -51.69
CA ASP A 288 10.53 -17.77 -52.89
C ASP A 288 9.21 -17.64 -53.62
N ARG A 289 8.08 -17.49 -52.91
CA ARG A 289 6.78 -17.17 -53.50
C ARG A 289 6.81 -15.83 -54.24
N ARG A 290 7.43 -14.79 -53.66
CA ARG A 290 7.64 -13.48 -54.31
C ARG A 290 8.54 -13.59 -55.55
N LYS A 291 9.60 -14.41 -55.51
CA LYS A 291 10.48 -14.66 -56.67
C LYS A 291 9.73 -15.39 -57.79
N GLN A 292 8.93 -16.42 -57.46
CA GLN A 292 8.11 -17.14 -58.45
C GLN A 292 7.09 -16.23 -59.13
N LEU A 293 6.38 -15.39 -58.37
CA LEU A 293 5.43 -14.41 -58.92
C LEU A 293 6.11 -13.41 -59.87
N LYS A 294 7.31 -12.92 -59.53
CA LYS A 294 8.10 -12.06 -60.44
C LYS A 294 8.53 -12.80 -61.71
N LYS A 295 8.95 -14.07 -61.61
CA LYS A 295 9.30 -14.90 -62.78
C LYS A 295 8.09 -15.16 -63.67
N GLN A 296 6.93 -15.48 -63.12
CA GLN A 296 5.68 -15.67 -63.87
C GLN A 296 5.27 -14.39 -64.59
N LYS A 297 5.29 -13.23 -63.92
CA LYS A 297 5.00 -11.93 -64.55
C LYS A 297 5.96 -11.61 -65.70
N ARG A 298 7.26 -11.90 -65.54
CA ARG A 298 8.26 -11.71 -66.62
C ARG A 298 8.01 -12.65 -67.82
N ARG A 299 7.65 -13.92 -67.57
CA ARG A 299 7.29 -14.88 -68.63
C ARG A 299 6.02 -14.45 -69.37
N ALA A 300 4.98 -14.04 -68.65
CA ALA A 300 3.75 -13.53 -69.24
C ALA A 300 3.97 -12.25 -70.09
N LYS A 301 4.93 -11.39 -69.70
CA LYS A 301 5.31 -10.21 -70.48
C LYS A 301 6.11 -10.57 -71.75
N LYS A 302 6.93 -11.62 -71.71
CA LYS A 302 7.68 -12.11 -72.88
C LYS A 302 6.78 -12.80 -73.91
N ASN A 303 5.74 -13.49 -73.48
CA ASN A 303 4.77 -14.15 -74.39
C ASN A 303 3.72 -13.19 -74.98
N ARG A 304 3.83 -11.88 -74.73
CA ARG A 304 2.94 -10.83 -75.27
C ARG A 304 3.55 -10.07 -76.45
N TRP A 305 4.74 -10.47 -76.89
CA TRP A 305 5.47 -9.94 -78.04
C TRP A 305 5.81 -11.08 -78.98
#